data_AF-A0A151IXJ3-F1
#
_entry.id   AF-A0A151IXJ3-F1
#
_cell.length_a   1.000
_cell.length_b   1.000
_cell.length_c   1.000
_cell.angle_alpha   90.00
_cell.angle_beta   90.00
_cell.angle_gamma   90.00
#
_symmetry.space_group_name_H-M   'P 1'
#
loop_
_entity.id
_entity.type
_entity.pdbx_description
1 polymer ?
#
loop_
_entity_poly.entity_id
_entity_poly.type
_entity_poly.pdbx_seq_one_letter_code
_entity_poly.pdbx_strand_id
1 'polypeptide(L)'
;MSLYIHTHLHTYTHTNIHTYVHVYIHTFIHTFIRTFTRTYVNTYVSTYVYTYVYTYVQTYVYTYVYTYIRLYVRLYVNTFIHTLIHTYVYTYVYTYVYTCVYTYVYSTYVYTHVYTYVYTYVHTYTCLYIRSYIRSYIHLYIRLYVHTFIHTFIHTYVYTYVRTYVHTYVYTYVYMYIRLYIRSYIRLYIHLYIRLYIYTFIHTFKHTFIHTVIHTFIHTFVHTFVHTFIHTFIHTLIHTFIHKFIHTFIHTFKHTFIHTFIRTYVHTYVHT
;
A
#
# COMPACT_ATOMS: atom_id res chain seq x y z
N MET A 1 -189.74 -36.11 12.02
CA MET A 1 -188.89 -36.44 13.18
C MET A 1 -187.45 -36.87 12.77
N SER A 2 -186.85 -36.38 11.68
CA SER A 2 -185.44 -36.73 11.35
C SER A 2 -184.54 -35.56 10.94
N LEU A 3 -185.08 -34.33 10.85
CA LEU A 3 -184.31 -33.13 10.49
C LEU A 3 -183.47 -32.56 11.65
N TYR A 4 -183.77 -32.92 12.90
CA TYR A 4 -183.06 -32.43 14.10
C TYR A 4 -181.77 -33.20 14.39
N ILE A 5 -181.69 -34.46 13.95
CA ILE A 5 -180.50 -35.31 14.18
C ILE A 5 -179.38 -34.95 13.18
N HIS A 6 -179.71 -34.55 11.96
CA HIS A 6 -178.71 -34.31 10.91
C HIS A 6 -177.91 -33.02 11.10
N THR A 7 -178.55 -31.94 11.56
CA THR A 7 -177.91 -30.62 11.73
C THR A 7 -177.01 -30.55 12.97
N HIS A 8 -177.39 -31.21 14.07
CA HIS A 8 -176.61 -31.17 15.31
C HIS A 8 -175.36 -32.06 15.27
N LEU A 9 -175.43 -33.21 14.58
CA LEU A 9 -174.29 -34.10 14.42
C LEU A 9 -173.28 -33.57 13.39
N HIS A 10 -173.75 -32.92 12.32
CA HIS A 10 -172.87 -32.31 11.30
C HIS A 10 -172.13 -31.07 11.84
N THR A 11 -172.82 -30.22 12.62
CA THR A 11 -172.17 -29.04 13.22
C THR A 11 -171.16 -29.42 14.31
N TYR A 12 -171.45 -30.42 15.15
CA TYR A 12 -170.54 -30.84 16.23
C TYR A 12 -169.29 -31.57 15.71
N THR A 13 -169.43 -32.40 14.68
CA THR A 13 -168.29 -33.12 14.09
C THR A 13 -167.42 -32.21 13.23
N HIS A 14 -168.02 -31.36 12.39
CA HIS A 14 -167.25 -30.49 11.50
C HIS A 14 -166.48 -29.40 12.26
N THR A 15 -167.08 -28.80 13.29
CA THR A 15 -166.41 -27.71 14.05
C THR A 15 -165.30 -28.23 14.96
N ASN A 16 -165.49 -29.36 15.66
CA ASN A 16 -164.46 -29.91 16.54
C ASN A 16 -163.29 -30.52 15.78
N ILE A 17 -163.54 -31.23 14.67
CA ILE A 17 -162.46 -31.81 13.87
C ILE A 17 -161.67 -30.70 13.16
N HIS A 18 -162.34 -29.71 12.56
CA HIS A 18 -161.64 -28.64 11.84
C HIS A 18 -160.82 -27.73 12.79
N THR A 19 -161.35 -27.40 13.97
CA THR A 19 -160.60 -26.59 14.95
C THR A 19 -159.42 -27.36 15.56
N TYR A 20 -159.61 -28.62 15.93
CA TYR A 20 -158.52 -29.43 16.51
C TYR A 20 -157.41 -29.71 15.49
N VAL A 21 -157.78 -30.11 14.27
CA VAL A 21 -156.81 -30.41 13.21
C VAL A 21 -156.11 -29.14 12.75
N HIS A 22 -156.82 -28.04 12.49
CA HIS A 22 -156.19 -26.80 12.01
C HIS A 22 -155.29 -26.17 13.07
N VAL A 23 -155.73 -26.10 14.33
CA VAL A 23 -154.90 -25.50 15.39
C VAL A 23 -153.68 -26.37 15.67
N TYR A 24 -153.83 -27.69 15.78
CA TYR A 24 -152.71 -28.58 16.09
C TYR A 24 -151.69 -28.64 14.93
N ILE A 25 -152.16 -28.81 13.70
CA ILE A 25 -151.26 -28.88 12.53
C ILE A 25 -150.61 -27.52 12.27
N HIS A 26 -151.36 -26.42 12.27
CA HIS A 26 -150.78 -25.10 11.99
C HIS A 26 -149.78 -24.68 13.07
N THR A 27 -150.13 -24.84 14.35
CA THR A 27 -149.20 -24.45 15.43
C THR A 27 -147.98 -25.36 15.46
N PHE A 28 -148.13 -26.67 15.33
CA PHE A 28 -147.00 -27.60 15.37
C PHE A 28 -146.07 -27.42 14.15
N ILE A 29 -146.61 -27.41 12.94
CA ILE A 29 -145.80 -27.28 11.72
C ILE A 29 -145.13 -25.91 11.65
N HIS A 30 -145.86 -24.82 11.89
CA HIS A 30 -145.30 -23.48 11.75
C HIS A 30 -144.26 -23.19 12.84
N THR A 31 -144.50 -23.59 14.10
CA THR A 31 -143.52 -23.37 15.17
C THR A 31 -142.30 -24.27 15.03
N PHE A 32 -142.48 -25.55 14.70
CA PHE A 32 -141.38 -26.49 14.57
C PHE A 32 -140.48 -26.15 13.38
N ILE A 33 -141.06 -25.94 12.19
CA ILE A 33 -140.27 -25.59 11.00
C ILE A 33 -139.59 -24.24 11.19
N ARG A 34 -140.31 -23.20 11.63
CA ARG A 34 -139.70 -21.87 11.78
C ARG A 34 -138.59 -21.84 12.82
N THR A 35 -138.75 -22.53 13.94
CA THR A 35 -137.71 -22.57 14.97
C THR A 35 -136.53 -23.42 14.52
N PHE A 36 -136.76 -24.62 13.99
CA PHE A 36 -135.70 -25.52 13.52
C PHE A 36 -134.89 -24.92 12.37
N THR A 37 -135.55 -24.37 11.34
CA THR A 37 -134.84 -23.77 10.20
C THR A 37 -134.06 -22.53 10.65
N ARG A 38 -134.65 -21.67 11.49
CA ARG A 38 -133.96 -20.45 11.95
C ARG A 38 -132.79 -20.77 12.86
N THR A 39 -132.92 -21.71 13.80
CA THR A 39 -131.81 -22.07 14.69
C THR A 39 -130.73 -22.80 13.93
N TYR A 40 -131.07 -23.81 13.12
CA TYR A 40 -130.09 -24.60 12.36
C TYR A 40 -129.33 -23.75 11.34
N VAL A 41 -130.03 -22.92 10.55
CA VAL A 41 -129.36 -22.08 9.55
C VAL A 41 -128.50 -21.01 10.24
N ASN A 42 -128.99 -20.32 11.28
CA ASN A 42 -128.16 -19.32 11.96
C ASN A 42 -126.96 -19.92 12.68
N THR A 43 -127.13 -21.02 13.41
CA THR A 43 -126.01 -21.61 14.15
C THR A 43 -125.01 -22.23 13.19
N TYR A 44 -125.46 -22.98 12.17
CA TYR A 44 -124.56 -23.63 11.23
C TYR A 44 -123.85 -22.62 10.33
N VAL A 45 -124.57 -21.70 9.68
CA VAL A 45 -123.95 -20.70 8.79
C VAL A 45 -123.06 -19.75 9.59
N SER A 46 -123.53 -19.24 10.73
CA SER A 46 -122.72 -18.30 11.50
C SER A 46 -121.48 -18.97 12.08
N THR A 47 -121.61 -20.16 12.70
CA THR A 47 -120.43 -20.83 13.26
C THR A 47 -119.48 -21.32 12.17
N TYR A 48 -119.98 -21.92 11.09
CA TYR A 48 -119.10 -22.46 10.04
C TYR A 48 -118.42 -21.34 9.25
N VAL A 49 -119.18 -20.34 8.77
CA VAL A 49 -118.60 -19.24 7.99
C VAL A 49 -117.69 -18.39 8.87
N TYR A 50 -118.11 -18.04 10.09
CA TYR A 50 -117.26 -17.24 10.99
C TYR A 50 -116.01 -18.00 11.38
N THR A 51 -116.12 -19.23 11.87
CA THR A 51 -114.92 -19.97 12.32
C THR A 51 -114.01 -20.31 11.15
N TYR A 52 -114.53 -20.78 10.02
CA TYR A 52 -113.69 -21.15 8.88
C TYR A 52 -113.02 -19.93 8.26
N VAL A 53 -113.79 -18.87 7.92
CA VAL A 53 -113.22 -17.68 7.30
C VAL A 53 -112.29 -16.95 8.25
N TYR A 54 -112.69 -16.75 9.52
CA TYR A 54 -111.85 -16.05 10.49
C TYR A 54 -110.57 -16.84 10.79
N THR A 55 -110.66 -18.13 11.09
CA THR A 55 -109.46 -18.91 11.43
C THR A 55 -108.57 -19.11 10.22
N TYR A 56 -109.11 -19.37 9.03
CA TYR A 56 -108.32 -19.57 7.82
C TYR A 56 -107.64 -18.27 7.38
N VAL A 57 -108.40 -17.17 7.27
CA VAL A 57 -107.83 -15.86 6.86
C VAL A 57 -106.83 -15.40 7.92
N GLN A 58 -107.15 -15.49 9.21
CA GLN A 58 -106.24 -15.02 10.24
C GLN A 58 -104.98 -15.88 10.32
N THR A 59 -105.10 -17.21 10.32
CA THR A 59 -103.91 -18.06 10.38
C THR A 59 -103.09 -17.95 9.11
N TYR A 60 -103.69 -17.97 7.93
CA TYR A 60 -102.96 -17.87 6.67
C TYR A 60 -102.32 -16.50 6.50
N VAL A 61 -103.09 -15.40 6.62
CA VAL A 61 -102.56 -14.05 6.45
C VAL A 61 -101.55 -13.74 7.55
N TYR A 62 -101.85 -14.02 8.82
CA TYR A 62 -100.90 -13.74 9.90
C TYR A 62 -99.65 -14.58 9.75
N THR A 63 -99.74 -15.90 9.60
CA THR A 63 -98.54 -16.73 9.52
C THR A 63 -97.75 -16.46 8.26
N TYR A 64 -98.38 -16.36 7.10
CA TYR A 64 -97.68 -16.12 5.84
C TYR A 64 -97.04 -14.74 5.82
N VAL A 65 -97.81 -13.68 6.09
CA VAL A 65 -97.29 -12.30 6.04
C VAL A 65 -96.25 -12.08 7.13
N TYR A 66 -96.51 -12.53 8.37
CA TYR A 66 -95.55 -12.36 9.47
C TYR A 66 -94.27 -13.16 9.22
N THR A 67 -94.36 -14.44 8.84
CA THR A 67 -93.17 -15.25 8.62
C THR A 67 -92.40 -14.80 7.39
N TYR A 68 -93.08 -14.48 6.29
CA TYR A 68 -92.44 -14.02 5.07
C TYR A 68 -91.76 -12.66 5.27
N ILE A 69 -92.45 -11.66 5.82
CA ILE A 69 -91.84 -10.34 6.07
C ILE A 69 -90.71 -10.48 7.08
N ARG A 70 -90.89 -11.23 8.18
CA ARG A 70 -89.84 -11.39 9.19
C ARG A 70 -88.62 -12.12 8.64
N LEU A 71 -88.80 -13.19 7.87
CA LEU A 71 -87.68 -13.92 7.25
C LEU A 71 -87.01 -13.08 6.17
N TYR A 72 -87.77 -12.44 5.30
CA TYR A 72 -87.24 -11.61 4.23
C TYR A 72 -86.46 -10.42 4.79
N VAL A 73 -87.05 -9.67 5.72
CA VAL A 73 -86.37 -8.53 6.37
C VAL A 73 -85.17 -9.02 7.18
N ARG A 74 -85.28 -10.09 7.97
CA ARG A 74 -84.16 -10.59 8.77
C ARG A 74 -83.03 -11.12 7.91
N LEU A 75 -83.31 -11.91 6.87
CA LEU A 75 -82.29 -12.42 5.98
C LEU A 75 -81.69 -11.26 5.19
N TYR A 76 -82.50 -10.47 4.48
CA TYR A 76 -82.01 -9.40 3.63
C TYR A 76 -81.25 -8.35 4.42
N VAL A 77 -81.82 -7.80 5.50
CA VAL A 77 -81.15 -6.76 6.29
C VAL A 77 -79.91 -7.32 6.97
N ASN A 78 -79.97 -8.50 7.58
CA ASN A 78 -78.82 -9.02 8.32
C ASN A 78 -77.72 -9.47 7.36
N THR A 79 -78.02 -10.17 6.26
CA THR A 79 -76.99 -10.52 5.28
C THR A 79 -76.47 -9.29 4.57
N PHE A 80 -77.32 -8.35 4.16
CA PHE A 80 -76.87 -7.15 3.46
C PHE A 80 -76.04 -6.26 4.38
N ILE A 81 -76.51 -5.90 5.57
CA ILE A 81 -75.76 -5.06 6.50
C ILE A 81 -74.51 -5.78 7.02
N HIS A 82 -74.61 -7.05 7.40
CA HIS A 82 -73.44 -7.79 7.89
C HIS A 82 -72.41 -7.94 6.78
N THR A 83 -72.79 -8.34 5.57
CA THR A 83 -71.81 -8.45 4.48
C THR A 83 -71.24 -7.09 4.15
N LEU A 84 -72.03 -6.04 3.97
CA LEU A 84 -71.52 -4.74 3.54
C LEU A 84 -70.64 -4.10 4.63
N ILE A 85 -71.07 -4.10 5.89
CA ILE A 85 -70.25 -3.54 6.98
C ILE A 85 -69.06 -4.45 7.28
N HIS A 86 -69.24 -5.76 7.41
CA HIS A 86 -68.13 -6.65 7.72
C HIS A 86 -67.14 -6.69 6.57
N THR A 87 -67.54 -6.93 5.32
CA THR A 87 -66.59 -6.95 4.22
C THR A 87 -66.00 -5.57 4.00
N TYR A 88 -66.77 -4.49 3.99
CA TYR A 88 -66.20 -3.17 3.76
C TYR A 88 -65.31 -2.73 4.91
N VAL A 89 -65.79 -2.70 6.16
CA VAL A 89 -64.99 -2.22 7.29
C VAL A 89 -63.87 -3.19 7.62
N TYR A 90 -64.14 -4.49 7.72
CA TYR A 90 -63.07 -5.44 8.05
C TYR A 90 -62.05 -5.50 6.93
N THR A 91 -62.44 -5.75 5.68
CA THR A 91 -61.41 -5.87 4.63
C THR A 91 -60.76 -4.53 4.35
N TYR A 92 -61.49 -3.43 4.26
CA TYR A 92 -60.86 -2.13 3.99
C TYR A 92 -60.00 -1.67 5.16
N VAL A 93 -60.51 -1.64 6.39
CA VAL A 93 -59.70 -1.16 7.53
C VAL A 93 -58.60 -2.16 7.85
N TYR A 94 -58.87 -3.46 7.91
CA TYR A 94 -57.83 -4.42 8.22
C TYR A 94 -56.78 -4.46 7.13
N THR A 95 -57.15 -4.63 5.85
CA THR A 95 -56.13 -4.70 4.79
C THR A 95 -55.46 -3.35 4.61
N TYR A 96 -56.18 -2.24 4.52
CA TYR A 96 -55.55 -0.94 4.32
C TYR A 96 -54.68 -0.52 5.51
N VAL A 97 -55.16 -0.63 6.75
CA VAL A 97 -54.35 -0.27 7.92
C VAL A 97 -53.20 -1.26 8.09
N TYR A 98 -53.43 -2.57 7.99
CA TYR A 98 -52.37 -3.54 8.14
C TYR A 98 -51.33 -3.40 7.03
N THR A 99 -51.72 -3.39 5.76
CA THR A 99 -50.76 -3.27 4.66
C THR A 99 -50.12 -1.90 4.65
N CYS A 100 -50.85 -0.80 4.82
CA CYS A 100 -50.26 0.53 4.76
C CYS A 100 -49.38 0.80 5.98
N VAL A 101 -49.81 0.49 7.21
CA VAL A 101 -48.95 0.69 8.39
C VAL A 101 -47.77 -0.27 8.38
N TYR A 102 -47.99 -1.57 8.13
CA TYR A 102 -46.89 -2.54 8.16
C TYR A 102 -45.89 -2.32 7.02
N THR A 103 -46.35 -2.18 5.78
CA THR A 103 -45.42 -2.01 4.65
C THR A 103 -44.78 -0.63 4.65
N TYR A 104 -45.55 0.43 4.89
CA TYR A 104 -45.02 1.79 4.79
C TYR A 104 -44.19 2.16 6.03
N VAL A 105 -44.68 1.93 7.25
CA VAL A 105 -43.94 2.30 8.46
C VAL A 105 -42.80 1.33 8.73
N TYR A 106 -43.07 0.02 8.73
CA TYR A 106 -42.07 -0.96 9.15
C TYR A 106 -41.07 -1.29 8.04
N SER A 107 -41.55 -1.56 6.83
CA SER A 107 -40.67 -1.97 5.72
C SER A 107 -40.04 -0.79 4.99
N THR A 108 -40.77 0.25 4.62
CA THR A 108 -40.11 1.37 3.92
C THR A 108 -39.39 2.29 4.90
N TYR A 109 -40.02 2.77 5.96
CA TYR A 109 -39.38 3.79 6.79
C TYR A 109 -38.30 3.21 7.69
N VAL A 110 -38.61 2.21 8.53
CA VAL A 110 -37.63 1.68 9.48
C VAL A 110 -36.52 0.92 8.75
N TYR A 111 -36.84 -0.04 7.88
CA TYR A 111 -35.79 -0.79 7.20
C TYR A 111 -34.97 0.12 6.28
N THR A 112 -35.57 0.93 5.39
CA THR A 112 -34.73 1.74 4.51
C THR A 112 -33.98 2.82 5.26
N HIS A 113 -34.58 3.59 6.18
CA HIS A 113 -33.79 4.62 6.88
C HIS A 113 -32.79 4.03 7.84
N VAL A 114 -33.15 3.05 8.68
CA VAL A 114 -32.19 2.50 9.64
C VAL A 114 -31.13 1.69 8.93
N TYR A 115 -31.50 0.81 7.99
CA TYR A 115 -30.51 0.02 7.26
C TYR A 115 -29.64 0.91 6.39
N THR A 116 -30.21 1.80 5.56
CA THR A 116 -29.36 2.66 4.72
C THR A 116 -28.57 3.65 5.55
N TYR A 117 -29.11 4.25 6.60
CA TYR A 117 -28.35 5.19 7.42
C TYR A 117 -27.24 4.48 8.20
N VAL A 118 -27.53 3.36 8.87
CA VAL A 118 -26.50 2.60 9.60
C VAL A 118 -25.49 2.00 8.64
N TYR A 119 -25.94 1.37 7.55
CA TYR A 119 -25.05 0.79 6.56
C TYR A 119 -24.21 1.87 5.89
N THR A 120 -24.80 2.93 5.36
CA THR A 120 -24.02 4.00 4.71
C THR A 120 -23.14 4.72 5.71
N TYR A 121 -23.61 5.07 6.91
CA TYR A 121 -22.78 5.75 7.90
C TYR A 121 -21.64 4.87 8.37
N VAL A 122 -21.91 3.64 8.80
CA VAL A 122 -20.87 2.70 9.25
C VAL A 122 -19.94 2.35 8.10
N HIS A 123 -20.46 1.99 6.92
CA HIS A 123 -19.63 1.62 5.77
C HIS A 123 -18.81 2.81 5.26
N THR A 124 -19.41 4.00 5.07
CA THR A 124 -18.66 5.16 4.60
C THR A 124 -17.64 5.61 5.62
N TYR A 125 -18.00 5.65 6.91
CA TYR A 125 -17.08 6.07 7.96
C TYR A 125 -15.95 5.05 8.13
N THR A 126 -16.25 3.76 8.24
CA THR A 126 -15.21 2.72 8.35
C THR A 126 -14.36 2.66 7.08
N CYS A 127 -14.95 2.66 5.89
CA CYS A 127 -14.20 2.57 4.63
C CYS A 127 -13.35 3.82 4.40
N LEU A 128 -13.88 5.03 4.62
CA LEU A 128 -13.11 6.27 4.47
C LEU A 128 -12.04 6.40 5.55
N TYR A 129 -12.35 6.06 6.79
CA TYR A 129 -11.39 6.14 7.90
C TYR A 129 -10.27 5.13 7.71
N ILE A 130 -10.60 3.85 7.46
CA ILE A 130 -9.60 2.81 7.22
C ILE A 130 -8.79 3.13 5.95
N ARG A 131 -9.43 3.54 4.85
CA ARG A 131 -8.72 3.90 3.61
C ARG A 131 -7.80 5.11 3.82
N SER A 132 -8.27 6.16 4.49
CA SER A 132 -7.47 7.37 4.72
C SER A 132 -6.34 7.10 5.70
N TYR A 133 -6.59 6.34 6.78
CA TYR A 133 -5.58 5.95 7.76
C TYR A 133 -4.53 5.02 7.16
N ILE A 134 -4.93 3.97 6.46
CA ILE A 134 -3.98 3.06 5.78
C ILE A 134 -3.22 3.82 4.71
N ARG A 135 -3.88 4.65 3.89
CA ARG A 135 -3.20 5.44 2.86
C ARG A 135 -2.22 6.43 3.47
N SER A 136 -2.60 7.15 4.53
CA SER A 136 -1.71 8.12 5.18
C SER A 136 -0.55 7.41 5.87
N TYR A 137 -0.81 6.33 6.60
CA TYR A 137 0.21 5.55 7.29
C TYR A 137 1.19 4.92 6.31
N ILE A 138 0.71 4.22 5.27
CA ILE A 138 1.57 3.63 4.24
C ILE A 138 2.33 4.71 3.48
N HIS A 139 1.66 5.80 3.07
CA HIS A 139 2.34 6.85 2.33
C HIS A 139 3.40 7.54 3.18
N LEU A 140 3.11 7.84 4.44
CA LEU A 140 4.04 8.50 5.36
C LEU A 140 5.18 7.55 5.75
N TYR A 141 4.88 6.28 6.00
CA TYR A 141 5.88 5.26 6.32
C TYR A 141 6.79 4.97 5.13
N ILE A 142 6.25 4.69 3.94
CA ILE A 142 7.06 4.46 2.73
C ILE A 142 7.82 5.73 2.38
N ARG A 143 7.18 6.90 2.38
CA ARG A 143 7.86 8.14 2.05
C ARG A 143 8.96 8.44 3.05
N LEU A 144 8.71 8.47 4.35
CA LEU A 144 9.78 8.70 5.32
C LEU A 144 10.81 7.60 5.26
N TYR A 145 10.43 6.34 5.39
CA TYR A 145 11.40 5.25 5.49
C TYR A 145 12.19 5.10 4.20
N VAL A 146 11.55 4.93 3.05
CA VAL A 146 12.27 4.72 1.79
C VAL A 146 13.00 6.00 1.35
N HIS A 147 12.36 7.17 1.36
CA HIS A 147 13.04 8.40 0.95
C HIS A 147 14.18 8.72 1.90
N THR A 148 13.95 8.74 3.22
CA THR A 148 15.03 9.10 4.15
C THR A 148 16.09 8.01 4.19
N PHE A 149 15.74 6.72 4.20
CA PHE A 149 16.74 5.64 4.22
C PHE A 149 17.55 5.62 2.93
N ILE A 150 16.92 5.62 1.75
CA ILE A 150 17.65 5.60 0.48
C ILE A 150 18.44 6.90 0.31
N HIS A 151 17.82 8.06 0.54
CA HIS A 151 18.51 9.34 0.39
C HIS A 151 19.66 9.42 1.38
N THR A 152 19.45 9.19 2.68
CA THR A 152 20.54 9.27 3.66
C THR A 152 21.58 8.18 3.43
N PHE A 153 21.20 6.93 3.18
CA PHE A 153 22.15 5.85 2.99
C PHE A 153 22.96 6.03 1.71
N ILE A 154 22.32 6.24 0.55
CA ILE A 154 23.04 6.44 -0.71
C ILE A 154 23.82 7.75 -0.67
N HIS A 155 23.20 8.85 -0.28
CA HIS A 155 23.89 10.14 -0.25
C HIS A 155 25.05 10.07 0.73
N THR A 156 24.85 9.66 2.00
CA THR A 156 25.96 9.62 2.96
C THR A 156 26.99 8.57 2.58
N TYR A 157 26.60 7.34 2.22
CA TYR A 157 27.56 6.28 1.91
C TYR A 157 28.33 6.61 0.64
N VAL A 158 27.67 6.91 -0.48
CA VAL A 158 28.37 7.20 -1.74
C VAL A 158 29.16 8.51 -1.63
N TYR A 159 28.56 9.58 -1.09
CA TYR A 159 29.28 10.84 -0.95
C TYR A 159 30.48 10.69 -0.03
N THR A 160 30.32 10.12 1.16
CA THR A 160 31.43 9.97 2.11
C THR A 160 32.44 8.95 1.61
N TYR A 161 32.03 7.82 1.06
CA TYR A 161 32.95 6.80 0.55
C TYR A 161 33.73 7.30 -0.66
N VAL A 162 33.06 7.87 -1.68
CA VAL A 162 33.74 8.41 -2.86
C VAL A 162 34.61 9.59 -2.46
N ARG A 163 34.11 10.52 -1.64
CA ARG A 163 34.91 11.67 -1.19
C ARG A 163 36.11 11.22 -0.38
N THR A 164 35.94 10.33 0.60
CA THR A 164 37.06 9.86 1.42
C THR A 164 38.00 8.99 0.63
N TYR A 165 37.52 8.04 -0.18
CA TYR A 165 38.37 7.16 -0.98
C TYR A 165 39.13 7.94 -2.05
N VAL A 166 38.46 8.77 -2.85
CA VAL A 166 39.14 9.58 -3.88
C VAL A 166 40.05 10.60 -3.23
N HIS A 167 39.60 11.32 -2.20
CA HIS A 167 40.45 12.30 -1.53
C HIS A 167 41.65 11.62 -0.88
N THR A 168 41.45 10.59 -0.06
CA THR A 168 42.58 9.91 0.61
C THR A 168 43.47 9.21 -0.40
N TYR A 169 42.94 8.45 -1.35
CA TYR A 169 43.75 7.71 -2.31
C TYR A 169 44.49 8.66 -3.24
N VAL A 170 43.81 9.59 -3.91
CA VAL A 170 44.47 10.52 -4.85
C VAL A 170 45.40 11.45 -4.09
N TYR A 171 44.95 12.08 -3.00
CA TYR A 171 45.81 12.98 -2.25
C TYR A 171 46.99 12.22 -1.68
N THR A 172 46.79 11.16 -0.91
CA THR A 172 47.93 10.46 -0.29
C THR A 172 48.83 9.81 -1.32
N TYR A 173 48.29 9.13 -2.34
CA TYR A 173 49.11 8.45 -3.33
C TYR A 173 49.88 9.47 -4.17
N VAL A 174 49.20 10.44 -4.79
CA VAL A 174 49.87 11.41 -5.67
C VAL A 174 50.80 12.32 -4.87
N TYR A 175 50.35 12.86 -3.73
CA TYR A 175 51.19 13.72 -2.90
C TYR A 175 52.39 12.96 -2.35
N MET A 176 52.20 11.77 -1.76
CA MET A 176 53.31 11.02 -1.19
C MET A 176 54.24 10.50 -2.28
N TYR A 177 53.72 10.01 -3.40
CA TYR A 177 54.53 9.53 -4.52
C TYR A 177 55.36 10.66 -5.10
N ILE A 178 54.75 11.79 -5.49
CA ILE A 178 55.48 12.92 -6.06
C ILE A 178 56.49 13.46 -5.03
N ARG A 179 56.08 13.65 -3.78
CA ARG A 179 56.97 14.18 -2.74
C ARG A 179 58.14 13.25 -2.45
N LEU A 180 57.91 11.95 -2.31
CA LEU A 180 58.97 10.97 -2.05
C LEU A 180 59.86 10.80 -3.27
N TYR A 181 59.29 10.74 -4.47
CA TYR A 181 60.03 10.57 -5.71
C TYR A 181 60.92 11.79 -5.98
N ILE A 182 60.37 13.00 -5.96
CA ILE A 182 61.14 14.23 -6.14
C ILE A 182 62.20 14.37 -5.04
N ARG A 183 61.82 14.17 -3.76
CA ARG A 183 62.78 14.28 -2.66
C ARG A 183 63.91 13.26 -2.76
N SER A 184 63.59 12.01 -3.09
CA SER A 184 64.58 10.94 -3.24
C SER A 184 65.47 11.18 -4.46
N TYR A 185 64.87 11.51 -5.60
CA TYR A 185 65.58 11.76 -6.84
C TYR A 185 66.50 12.97 -6.73
N ILE A 186 66.01 14.10 -6.25
CA ILE A 186 66.83 15.30 -6.03
C ILE A 186 67.93 15.01 -5.02
N ARG A 187 67.62 14.37 -3.89
CA ARG A 187 68.63 14.03 -2.88
C ARG A 187 69.71 13.11 -3.45
N LEU A 188 69.32 12.07 -4.19
CA LEU A 188 70.23 11.10 -4.76
C LEU A 188 71.06 11.72 -5.87
N TYR A 189 70.45 12.49 -6.76
CA TYR A 189 71.13 13.20 -7.85
C TYR A 189 72.12 14.22 -7.31
N ILE A 190 71.69 15.13 -6.43
CA ILE A 190 72.58 16.14 -5.83
C ILE A 190 73.68 15.46 -5.02
N HIS A 191 73.34 14.48 -4.17
CA HIS A 191 74.33 13.82 -3.33
C HIS A 191 75.35 13.04 -4.15
N LEU A 192 74.93 12.22 -5.12
CA LEU A 192 75.87 11.49 -5.97
C LEU A 192 76.64 12.43 -6.89
N TYR A 193 75.97 13.35 -7.57
CA TYR A 193 76.61 14.22 -8.55
C TYR A 193 77.61 15.15 -7.87
N ILE A 194 77.20 15.90 -6.84
CA ILE A 194 78.11 16.81 -6.13
C ILE A 194 79.21 16.01 -5.44
N ARG A 195 78.88 14.93 -4.73
CA ARG A 195 79.89 14.17 -4.01
C ARG A 195 80.88 13.54 -4.98
N LEU A 196 80.44 12.84 -6.02
CA LEU A 196 81.36 12.23 -7.00
C LEU A 196 82.11 13.30 -7.75
N TYR A 197 81.45 14.32 -8.28
CA TYR A 197 82.12 15.34 -9.10
C TYR A 197 83.15 16.11 -8.27
N ILE A 198 82.77 16.64 -7.11
CA ILE A 198 83.71 17.38 -6.25
C ILE A 198 84.79 16.45 -5.72
N TYR A 199 84.44 15.26 -5.22
CA TYR A 199 85.44 14.33 -4.69
C TYR A 199 86.42 13.90 -5.78
N THR A 200 85.93 13.46 -6.93
CA THR A 200 86.80 13.03 -8.04
C THR A 200 87.60 14.20 -8.54
N PHE A 201 87.01 15.35 -8.86
CA PHE A 201 87.73 16.51 -9.38
C PHE A 201 88.79 17.02 -8.41
N ILE A 202 88.46 17.21 -7.12
CA ILE A 202 89.44 17.67 -6.13
C ILE A 202 90.51 16.61 -5.90
N HIS A 203 90.13 15.34 -5.76
CA HIS A 203 91.08 14.26 -5.54
C HIS A 203 92.02 14.09 -6.74
N THR A 204 91.48 14.02 -7.96
CA THR A 204 92.28 13.92 -9.17
C THR A 204 93.14 15.16 -9.34
N PHE A 205 92.59 16.37 -9.19
CA PHE A 205 93.37 17.59 -9.36
C PHE A 205 94.48 17.71 -8.32
N LYS A 206 94.21 17.47 -7.03
CA LYS A 206 95.25 17.46 -5.99
C LYS A 206 96.26 16.37 -6.26
N HIS A 207 95.82 15.15 -6.51
CA HIS A 207 96.71 14.01 -6.72
C HIS A 207 97.58 14.26 -7.95
N THR A 208 97.00 14.61 -9.10
CA THR A 208 97.77 14.89 -10.31
C THR A 208 98.66 16.09 -10.11
N PHE A 209 98.16 17.24 -9.62
CA PHE A 209 98.99 18.43 -9.46
C PHE A 209 100.15 18.21 -8.49
N ILE A 210 99.88 17.68 -7.29
CA ILE A 210 100.91 17.43 -6.28
C ILE A 210 101.87 16.36 -6.78
N HIS A 211 101.36 15.21 -7.24
CA HIS A 211 102.20 14.13 -7.72
C HIS A 211 103.01 14.59 -8.93
N THR A 212 102.40 15.11 -9.99
CA THR A 212 103.15 15.51 -11.17
C THR A 212 104.10 16.65 -10.85
N VAL A 213 103.66 17.76 -10.23
CA VAL A 213 104.56 18.90 -10.02
C VAL A 213 105.67 18.54 -9.06
N ILE A 214 105.37 17.95 -7.90
CA ILE A 214 106.41 17.66 -6.90
C ILE A 214 107.27 16.49 -7.35
N HIS A 215 106.68 15.37 -7.78
CA HIS A 215 107.46 14.22 -8.18
C HIS A 215 108.28 14.53 -9.43
N THR A 216 107.69 15.09 -10.50
CA THR A 216 108.48 15.37 -11.70
C THR A 216 109.50 16.45 -11.40
N PHE A 217 109.16 17.55 -10.73
CA PHE A 217 110.14 18.60 -10.44
C PHE A 217 111.28 18.08 -9.56
N ILE A 218 111.00 17.43 -8.43
CA ILE A 218 112.06 16.91 -7.55
C ILE A 218 112.84 15.81 -8.26
N HIS A 219 112.18 14.84 -8.88
CA HIS A 219 112.86 13.75 -9.58
C HIS A 219 113.71 14.30 -10.71
N THR A 220 113.18 15.14 -11.61
CA THR A 220 113.96 15.69 -12.72
C THR A 220 115.04 16.62 -12.22
N PHE A 221 114.77 17.51 -11.26
CA PHE A 221 115.77 18.44 -10.75
C PHE A 221 116.89 17.71 -10.04
N VAL A 222 116.57 16.84 -9.08
CA VAL A 222 117.59 16.08 -8.33
C VAL A 222 118.32 15.12 -9.27
N HIS A 223 117.61 14.34 -10.09
CA HIS A 223 118.27 13.42 -11.01
C HIS A 223 119.14 14.16 -12.01
N THR A 224 118.63 15.19 -12.70
CA THR A 224 119.45 15.92 -13.68
C THR A 224 120.58 16.68 -13.01
N PHE A 225 120.34 17.40 -11.91
CA PHE A 225 121.38 18.17 -11.23
C PHE A 225 122.46 17.25 -10.66
N VAL A 226 122.08 16.22 -9.88
CA VAL A 226 123.05 15.30 -9.26
C VAL A 226 123.77 14.50 -10.33
N HIS A 227 123.04 13.91 -11.29
CA HIS A 227 123.66 13.13 -12.35
C HIS A 227 124.58 13.99 -13.21
N THR A 228 124.12 15.14 -13.71
CA THR A 228 124.96 16.00 -14.55
C THR A 228 126.12 16.60 -13.77
N PHE A 229 125.91 17.09 -12.54
CA PHE A 229 126.98 17.67 -11.73
C PHE A 229 128.02 16.63 -11.36
N ILE A 230 127.63 15.49 -10.78
CA ILE A 230 128.57 14.44 -10.40
C ILE A 230 129.25 13.86 -11.64
N HIS A 231 128.50 13.50 -12.67
CA HIS A 231 129.06 12.93 -13.89
C HIS A 231 130.03 13.92 -14.55
N THR A 232 129.63 15.17 -14.78
CA THR A 232 130.51 16.15 -15.43
C THR A 232 131.69 16.51 -14.54
N PHE A 233 131.50 16.72 -13.23
CA PHE A 233 132.59 17.09 -12.32
C PHE A 233 133.61 15.95 -12.18
N ILE A 234 133.16 14.72 -11.90
CA ILE A 234 134.06 13.56 -11.79
C ILE A 234 134.69 13.25 -13.14
N HIS A 235 133.91 13.19 -14.22
CA HIS A 235 134.44 12.90 -15.55
C HIS A 235 135.44 13.96 -15.96
N THR A 236 135.14 15.25 -15.82
CA THR A 236 136.08 16.31 -16.19
C THR A 236 137.30 16.34 -15.28
N LEU A 237 137.18 16.20 -13.96
CA LEU A 237 138.35 16.18 -13.07
C LEU A 237 139.22 14.97 -13.33
N ILE A 238 138.65 13.75 -13.35
CA ILE A 238 139.44 12.54 -13.57
C ILE A 238 140.02 12.55 -14.99
N HIS A 239 139.21 12.82 -16.00
CA HIS A 239 139.68 12.83 -17.39
C HIS A 239 140.73 13.93 -17.59
N THR A 240 140.49 15.17 -17.19
CA THR A 240 141.47 16.25 -17.39
C THR A 240 142.70 16.06 -16.50
N PHE A 241 142.56 15.62 -15.26
CA PHE A 241 143.70 15.39 -14.38
C PHE A 241 144.55 14.23 -14.86
N ILE A 242 143.96 13.06 -15.09
CA ILE A 242 144.70 11.88 -15.59
C ILE A 242 145.26 12.16 -16.98
N HIS A 243 144.45 12.65 -17.91
CA HIS A 243 144.92 12.93 -19.27
C HIS A 243 146.02 13.98 -19.27
N LYS A 244 145.82 15.12 -18.59
CA LYS A 244 146.83 16.19 -18.55
C LYS A 244 148.06 15.74 -17.79
N PHE A 245 147.94 15.08 -16.64
CA PHE A 245 149.08 14.60 -15.85
C PHE A 245 149.87 13.52 -16.59
N ILE A 246 149.22 12.48 -17.11
CA ILE A 246 149.91 11.43 -17.88
C ILE A 246 150.52 12.02 -19.15
N HIS A 247 149.77 12.85 -19.89
CA HIS A 247 150.28 13.46 -21.12
C HIS A 247 151.46 14.40 -20.83
N THR A 248 151.35 15.31 -19.86
CA THR A 248 152.46 16.22 -19.52
C THR A 248 153.61 15.46 -18.90
N PHE A 249 153.39 14.48 -18.01
CA PHE A 249 154.46 13.70 -17.40
C PHE A 249 155.21 12.86 -18.44
N ILE A 250 154.51 12.11 -19.29
CA ILE A 250 155.14 11.33 -20.36
C ILE A 250 155.84 12.26 -21.36
N HIS A 251 155.20 13.36 -21.77
CA HIS A 251 155.78 14.30 -22.72
C HIS A 251 157.02 14.99 -22.15
N THR A 252 156.94 15.52 -20.92
CA THR A 252 158.08 16.17 -20.25
C THR A 252 159.16 15.16 -19.96
N PHE A 253 158.86 13.98 -19.43
CA PHE A 253 159.86 12.94 -19.17
C PHE A 253 160.55 12.47 -20.45
N LYS A 254 159.80 12.17 -21.53
CA LYS A 254 160.43 11.86 -22.83
C LYS A 254 161.28 13.02 -23.32
N HIS A 255 160.74 14.23 -23.33
CA HIS A 255 161.45 15.39 -23.87
C HIS A 255 162.69 15.73 -23.05
N THR A 256 162.59 15.82 -21.73
CA THR A 256 163.74 16.13 -20.86
C THR A 256 164.72 14.99 -20.83
N PHE A 257 164.30 13.73 -20.66
CA PHE A 257 165.22 12.59 -20.61
C PHE A 257 165.96 12.42 -21.94
N ILE A 258 165.26 12.46 -23.09
CA ILE A 258 165.91 12.34 -24.40
C ILE A 258 166.83 13.56 -24.64
N HIS A 259 166.36 14.77 -24.34
CA HIS A 259 167.16 15.97 -24.58
C HIS A 259 168.37 16.06 -23.65
N THR A 260 168.24 15.74 -22.36
CA THR A 260 169.37 15.75 -21.42
C THR A 260 170.30 14.59 -21.68
N PHE A 261 169.80 13.38 -21.93
CA PHE A 261 170.63 12.21 -22.23
C PHE A 261 171.42 12.40 -23.53
N ILE A 262 170.81 12.88 -24.60
CA ILE A 262 171.54 13.20 -25.84
C ILE A 262 172.55 14.34 -25.58
N ARG A 263 172.14 15.40 -24.89
CA ARG A 263 173.03 16.54 -24.61
C ARG A 263 174.22 16.16 -23.74
N THR A 264 174.03 15.36 -22.69
CA THR A 264 175.14 14.92 -21.84
C THR A 264 176.00 13.88 -22.54
N TYR A 265 175.39 12.89 -23.20
CA TYR A 265 176.14 11.82 -23.89
C TYR A 265 177.00 12.38 -25.03
N VAL A 266 176.46 13.32 -25.83
CA VAL A 266 177.22 14.03 -26.88
C VAL A 266 178.30 14.93 -26.25
N HIS A 267 177.98 15.66 -25.19
CA HIS A 267 178.97 16.55 -24.55
C HIS A 267 180.11 15.78 -23.87
N THR A 268 179.88 14.57 -23.35
CA THR A 268 180.93 13.75 -22.74
C THR A 268 181.78 13.02 -23.77
N TYR A 269 181.24 12.65 -24.94
CA TYR A 269 182.00 11.93 -25.97
C TYR A 269 182.80 12.85 -26.91
N VAL A 270 182.46 14.14 -26.98
CA VAL A 270 183.18 15.13 -27.81
C VAL A 270 184.33 15.81 -27.05
N HIS A 271 184.39 15.67 -25.71
CA HIS A 271 185.40 16.28 -24.86
C HIS A 271 186.38 15.30 -24.18
N THR A 272 186.52 14.08 -24.71
CA THR A 272 187.63 13.13 -24.44
C THR A 272 188.37 12.84 -25.72
#